data_AF-A0A660SBY3-F1
#
_entry.id   AF-A0A660SBY3-F1
#
_cell.length_a   1.000
_cell.length_b   1.000
_cell.length_c   1.000
_cell.angle_alpha   90.00
_cell.angle_beta   90.00
_cell.angle_gamma   90.00
#
_symmetry.space_group_name_H-M   'P 1'
#
loop_
_entity.id
_entity.type
_entity.pdbx_description
1 polymer ?
#
loop_
_entity_poly.entity_id
_entity_poly.type
_entity_poly.pdbx_seq_one_letter_code
_entity_poly.pdbx_strand_id
1 'polypeptide(L)'
;MDLAKSLEVIKNGIEEIIPENELIKKLEKSEKTGRPLRIKYGIDPTGYDVHIGHMVPIRKMRDFQDLGHIGVIIIGDFTAQIGDPTGLDETRKHLSANEVKRNAERYMEQLYMILDREKTEVRWQSEWFTKMSLE
;
A
#
# COMPACT_ATOMS: atom_id res chain seq x y z
N MET A 1 5.18 -11.22 -21.10
CA MET A 1 4.37 -10.03 -20.84
C MET A 1 5.01 -8.91 -21.62
N ASP A 2 4.31 -8.23 -22.52
CA ASP A 2 4.98 -7.18 -23.29
C ASP A 2 5.40 -6.02 -22.38
N LEU A 3 6.72 -5.89 -22.12
CA LEU A 3 7.29 -4.88 -21.24
C LEU A 3 6.91 -3.46 -21.66
N ALA A 4 6.85 -3.18 -22.96
CA ALA A 4 6.49 -1.87 -23.47
C ALA A 4 5.04 -1.53 -23.10
N LYS A 5 4.13 -2.49 -23.29
CA LYS A 5 2.73 -2.37 -22.91
C LYS A 5 2.54 -2.26 -21.40
N SER A 6 3.29 -3.02 -20.61
CA SER A 6 3.26 -2.92 -19.14
C SER A 6 3.71 -1.53 -18.67
N LEU A 7 4.77 -0.98 -19.26
CA LEU A 7 5.26 0.35 -18.93
C LEU A 7 4.25 1.44 -19.31
N GLU A 8 3.57 1.31 -20.45
CA GLU A 8 2.52 2.24 -20.86
C GLU A 8 1.39 2.29 -19.82
N VAL A 9 0.89 1.12 -19.39
CA VAL A 9 -0.14 1.02 -18.35
C VAL A 9 0.35 1.62 -17.03
N ILE A 10 1.57 1.28 -16.60
CA ILE A 10 2.13 1.76 -15.34
C ILE A 10 2.29 3.29 -15.35
N LYS A 11 2.82 3.86 -16.42
CA LYS A 11 3.07 5.31 -16.56
C LYS A 11 1.80 6.15 -16.67
N ASN A 12 0.70 5.56 -17.13
CA ASN A 12 -0.55 6.30 -17.28
C ASN A 12 -1.04 6.86 -15.92
N GLY A 13 -1.24 8.18 -15.84
CA GLY A 13 -1.71 8.86 -14.64
C GLY A 13 -0.69 8.93 -13.50
N ILE A 14 0.60 8.71 -13.77
CA ILE A 14 1.69 8.89 -12.81
C ILE A 14 2.35 10.25 -13.04
N GLU A 15 2.56 10.98 -11.94
CA GLU A 15 3.32 12.23 -11.95
C GLU A 15 4.81 11.98 -12.17
N GLU A 16 5.40 11.06 -11.40
CA GLU A 16 6.83 10.78 -11.45
C GLU A 16 7.17 9.34 -11.05
N ILE A 17 8.22 8.77 -11.64
CA ILE A 17 8.79 7.46 -11.26
C ILE A 17 10.27 7.63 -10.94
N ILE A 18 10.64 7.40 -9.68
CA ILE A 18 12.00 7.60 -9.19
C ILE A 18 12.61 6.29 -8.66
N PRO A 19 13.75 5.84 -9.20
CA PRO A 19 14.26 6.13 -10.55
C PRO A 19 13.62 5.18 -11.59
N GLU A 20 13.18 5.73 -12.71
CA GLU A 20 12.43 4.97 -13.73
C GLU A 20 13.21 3.77 -14.30
N ASN A 21 14.51 3.94 -14.53
CA ASN A 21 15.36 2.87 -15.03
C ASN A 21 15.43 1.65 -14.07
N GLU A 22 15.34 1.85 -12.76
CA GLU A 22 15.29 0.74 -11.80
C GLU A 22 13.95 0.03 -11.81
N LEU A 23 12.83 0.74 -12.06
CA LEU A 23 11.54 0.09 -12.27
C LEU A 23 11.58 -0.82 -13.51
N ILE A 24 12.13 -0.34 -14.62
CA ILE A 24 12.27 -1.12 -15.86
C ILE A 24 13.08 -2.40 -15.59
N LYS A 25 14.26 -2.28 -14.95
CA LYS A 25 15.09 -3.43 -14.58
C LYS A 25 14.36 -4.43 -13.68
N LYS A 26 13.52 -3.95 -12.75
CA LYS A 26 12.72 -4.81 -11.87
C LYS A 26 11.64 -5.56 -12.64
N LEU A 27 10.96 -4.90 -13.59
CA LEU A 27 9.96 -5.53 -14.45
C LEU A 27 10.60 -6.59 -15.36
N GLU A 28 11.73 -6.28 -16.00
CA GLU A 28 12.50 -7.25 -16.80
C GLU A 28 12.92 -8.47 -15.98
N LYS A 29 13.41 -8.25 -14.75
CA LYS A 29 13.78 -9.34 -13.85
C LYS A 29 12.55 -10.16 -13.47
N SER A 30 11.42 -9.52 -13.18
CA SER A 30 10.16 -10.19 -12.86
C SER A 30 9.71 -11.09 -14.01
N GLU A 31 9.81 -10.61 -15.24
CA GLU A 31 9.47 -11.40 -16.43
C GLU A 31 10.42 -12.58 -16.62
N LYS A 32 11.74 -12.34 -16.57
CA LYS A 32 12.76 -13.38 -16.77
C LYS A 32 12.71 -14.49 -15.72
N THR A 33 12.36 -14.14 -14.47
CA THR A 33 12.39 -15.08 -13.34
C THR A 33 11.01 -15.64 -12.98
N GLY A 34 9.94 -15.09 -13.54
CA GLY A 34 8.56 -15.40 -13.13
C GLY A 34 8.23 -14.94 -11.70
N ARG A 35 9.11 -14.18 -11.04
CA ARG A 35 8.89 -13.71 -9.66
C ARG A 35 8.21 -12.35 -9.67
N PRO A 36 6.97 -12.21 -9.15
CA PRO A 36 6.24 -10.97 -9.19
C PRO A 36 6.89 -9.88 -8.33
N LEU A 37 6.73 -8.63 -8.75
CA LEU A 37 7.02 -7.47 -7.91
C LEU A 37 6.02 -7.38 -6.75
N ARG A 38 6.44 -6.72 -5.68
CA ARG A 38 5.64 -6.43 -4.50
C ARG A 38 5.46 -4.93 -4.40
N ILE A 39 4.22 -4.47 -4.58
CA ILE A 39 3.87 -3.05 -4.66
C ILE A 39 3.30 -2.61 -3.33
N LYS A 40 4.06 -1.80 -2.59
CA LYS A 40 3.68 -1.35 -1.25
C LYS A 40 2.75 -0.14 -1.32
N TYR A 41 1.68 -0.14 -0.53
CA TYR A 41 0.92 1.05 -0.18
C TYR A 41 0.62 1.05 1.33
N GLY A 42 0.91 2.18 2.00
CA GLY A 42 0.68 2.34 3.43
C GLY A 42 -0.65 3.02 3.69
N ILE A 43 -1.36 2.55 4.72
CA ILE A 43 -2.63 3.13 5.18
C ILE A 43 -2.44 3.50 6.65
N ASP A 44 -2.81 4.73 7.00
CA ASP A 44 -2.95 5.16 8.38
C ASP A 44 -4.42 5.01 8.81
N PRO A 45 -4.77 4.02 9.65
CA PRO A 45 -6.16 3.70 10.02
C PRO A 45 -6.76 4.65 11.07
N THR A 46 -6.38 5.94 11.03
CA THR A 46 -6.90 6.99 11.92
C THR A 46 -8.35 7.36 11.58
N GLY A 47 -8.79 7.10 10.34
CA GLY A 47 -10.18 7.17 9.88
C GLY A 47 -10.65 5.85 9.27
N TYR A 48 -11.98 5.68 9.15
CA TYR A 48 -12.60 4.42 8.72
C TYR A 48 -13.08 4.42 7.26
N ASP A 49 -13.19 5.58 6.61
CA ASP A 49 -13.72 5.69 5.25
C ASP A 49 -12.64 6.07 4.23
N VAL A 50 -12.65 5.34 3.12
CA VAL A 50 -11.79 5.62 1.99
C VAL A 50 -12.41 6.73 1.14
N HIS A 51 -11.81 7.91 1.14
CA HIS A 51 -12.22 8.97 0.20
C HIS A 51 -11.60 8.77 -1.20
N ILE A 52 -12.16 9.45 -2.20
CA ILE A 52 -11.77 9.35 -3.62
C ILE A 52 -10.26 9.56 -3.85
N GLY A 53 -9.60 10.41 -3.07
CA GLY A 53 -8.15 10.62 -3.17
C GLY A 53 -7.31 9.33 -3.01
N HIS A 54 -7.75 8.37 -2.18
CA HIS A 54 -7.06 7.09 -2.02
C HIS A 54 -7.30 6.14 -3.21
N MET A 55 -8.33 6.39 -4.03
CA MET A 55 -8.64 5.53 -5.18
C MET A 55 -7.56 5.64 -6.26
N VAL A 56 -6.90 6.79 -6.39
CA VAL A 56 -5.83 6.99 -7.39
C VAL A 56 -4.69 5.98 -7.22
N PRO A 57 -4.01 5.90 -6.06
CA PRO A 57 -2.94 4.91 -5.85
C PRO A 57 -3.46 3.46 -5.85
N ILE A 58 -4.69 3.23 -5.37
CA ILE A 58 -5.27 1.88 -5.31
C ILE A 58 -5.58 1.34 -6.71
N ARG A 59 -6.10 2.18 -7.61
CA ARG A 59 -6.28 1.80 -9.02
C ARG A 59 -4.96 1.51 -9.70
N LYS A 60 -3.90 2.27 -9.39
CA LYS A 60 -2.57 1.94 -9.89
C LYS A 60 -2.07 0.59 -9.36
N MET A 61 -2.27 0.29 -8.08
CA MET A 61 -1.95 -1.04 -7.54
C MET A 61 -2.73 -2.14 -8.26
N ARG A 62 -3.99 -1.90 -8.63
CA ARG A 62 -4.77 -2.85 -9.43
C ARG A 62 -4.15 -3.07 -10.81
N ASP A 63 -3.68 -2.02 -11.49
CA ASP A 63 -2.95 -2.18 -12.76
C ASP A 63 -1.76 -3.13 -12.60
N PHE A 64 -0.99 -3.01 -11.51
CA PHE A 64 0.11 -3.94 -11.21
C PHE A 64 -0.39 -5.39 -10.97
N GLN A 65 -1.54 -5.59 -10.32
CA GLN A 65 -2.13 -6.93 -10.14
C GLN A 65 -2.60 -7.58 -11.44
N ASP A 66 -3.13 -6.78 -12.37
CA ASP A 66 -3.52 -7.23 -13.70
C ASP A 66 -2.28 -7.59 -14.54
N LEU A 67 -1.16 -6.91 -14.29
CA LEU A 67 0.17 -7.30 -14.74
C LEU A 67 0.79 -8.43 -13.91
N GLY A 68 0.03 -9.14 -13.07
CA GLY A 68 0.50 -10.34 -12.36
C GLY A 68 1.44 -10.08 -11.18
N HIS A 69 1.53 -8.84 -10.70
CA HIS A 69 2.28 -8.49 -9.49
C HIS A 69 1.41 -8.56 -8.24
N ILE A 70 2.04 -8.44 -7.07
CA ILE A 70 1.37 -8.55 -5.77
C ILE A 70 1.26 -7.16 -5.12
N GLY A 71 0.05 -6.77 -4.75
CA GLY A 71 -0.21 -5.61 -3.91
C GLY A 71 0.10 -5.95 -2.45
N VAL A 72 0.78 -5.06 -1.74
CA VAL A 72 1.10 -5.20 -0.32
C VAL A 72 0.58 -3.97 0.40
N ILE A 73 -0.51 -4.15 1.12
CA ILE A 73 -1.09 -3.12 1.97
C ILE A 73 -0.46 -3.20 3.35
N ILE A 74 0.10 -2.08 3.82
CA ILE A 74 0.67 -1.97 5.16
C ILE A 74 -0.26 -1.11 6.02
N ILE A 75 -0.80 -1.71 7.08
CA ILE A 75 -1.62 -1.02 8.07
C ILE A 75 -0.72 -0.41 9.14
N GLY A 76 -0.76 0.91 9.27
CA GLY A 76 0.02 1.70 10.24
C GLY A 76 -0.53 1.66 11.67
N ASP A 77 -0.69 0.47 12.23
CA ASP A 77 -1.31 0.27 13.54
C ASP A 77 -0.43 0.72 14.72
N PHE A 78 0.89 0.65 14.57
CA PHE A 78 1.85 1.11 15.56
C PHE A 78 1.91 2.65 15.61
N THR A 79 1.98 3.32 14.45
CA THR A 79 1.98 4.79 14.38
C THR A 79 0.66 5.40 14.82
N ALA A 80 -0.47 4.76 14.49
CA ALA A 80 -1.79 5.22 14.92
C ALA A 80 -1.96 5.23 16.45
N GLN A 81 -1.28 4.31 17.16
CA GLN A 81 -1.32 4.25 18.63
C GLN A 81 -0.41 5.30 19.30
N ILE A 82 0.76 5.58 18.72
CA ILE A 82 1.71 6.56 19.24
C ILE A 82 1.26 8.00 18.94
N GLY A 83 0.60 8.22 17.80
CA GLY A 83 0.25 9.54 17.29
C GLY A 83 1.39 10.12 16.45
N ASP A 84 1.08 10.49 15.19
CA ASP A 84 2.06 11.12 14.29
C ASP A 84 2.29 12.59 14.73
N PRO A 85 3.55 12.99 15.04
CA PRO A 85 3.87 14.36 15.47
C PRO A 85 3.80 15.41 14.36
N THR A 86 3.48 15.03 13.11
CA THR A 86 3.40 15.97 11.98
C THR A 86 2.15 16.86 12.04
N GLY A 87 2.25 17.95 12.80
CA GLY A 87 1.85 19.29 12.33
C GLY A 87 0.37 19.70 12.34
N LEU A 88 -0.53 19.00 13.04
CA LEU A 88 -1.90 19.49 13.24
C LEU A 88 -2.20 19.64 14.74
N ASP A 89 -2.49 20.88 15.14
CA ASP A 89 -2.66 21.43 16.49
C ASP A 89 -3.93 20.95 17.24
N GLU A 90 -4.48 19.80 16.86
CA GLU A 90 -5.54 19.14 17.62
C GLU A 90 -5.01 17.80 18.11
N THR A 91 -4.99 17.63 19.43
CA THR A 91 -4.58 16.40 20.11
C THR A 91 -5.37 15.22 19.53
N ARG A 92 -4.75 14.48 18.61
CA ARG A 92 -5.39 13.30 18.00
C ARG A 92 -5.80 12.36 19.13
N LYS A 93 -7.06 11.95 19.16
CA LYS A 93 -7.54 10.95 20.11
C LYS A 93 -6.74 9.66 19.89
N HIS A 94 -6.06 9.18 20.94
CA HIS A 94 -5.43 7.87 20.91
C HIS A 94 -6.50 6.82 20.60
N LEU A 95 -6.36 6.12 19.47
CA LEU A 95 -7.24 5.02 19.10
C LEU A 95 -6.77 3.75 19.82
N SER A 96 -7.71 3.00 20.39
CA SER A 96 -7.39 1.67 20.93
C SER A 96 -7.03 0.71 19.79
N ALA A 97 -6.24 -0.33 20.10
CA ALA A 97 -5.87 -1.36 19.12
C ALA A 97 -7.10 -2.01 18.47
N ASN A 98 -8.20 -2.17 19.22
CA ASN A 98 -9.45 -2.71 18.68
C ASN A 98 -10.12 -1.75 17.68
N GLU A 99 -10.08 -0.44 17.93
CA GLU A 99 -10.61 0.55 16.99
C GLU A 99 -9.77 0.62 15.71
N VAL A 100 -8.44 0.62 15.85
CA VAL A 100 -7.50 0.55 14.73
C VAL A 100 -7.78 -0.68 13.86
N LYS A 101 -7.94 -1.85 14.49
CA LYS A 101 -8.24 -3.09 13.77
C LYS A 101 -9.57 -3.01 13.02
N ARG A 102 -10.64 -2.54 13.67
CA ARG A 102 -11.96 -2.39 13.05
C ARG A 102 -11.94 -1.41 11.89
N ASN A 103 -11.22 -0.29 12.03
CA ASN A 103 -11.05 0.69 10.96
C ASN A 103 -10.32 0.07 9.77
N ALA A 104 -9.23 -0.65 10.01
CA ALA A 104 -8.46 -1.32 8.97
C ALA A 104 -9.28 -2.40 8.23
N GLU A 105 -10.07 -3.20 8.95
CA GLU A 105 -10.95 -4.22 8.35
C GLU A 105 -11.96 -3.58 7.39
N ARG A 106 -12.68 -2.53 7.84
CA ARG A 106 -13.62 -1.79 7.00
C ARG A 106 -12.94 -1.11 5.81
N TYR A 107 -11.77 -0.53 6.03
CA TYR A 107 -10.99 0.11 4.97
C TYR A 107 -10.62 -0.92 3.90
N MET A 108 -10.15 -2.10 4.31
CA MET A 108 -9.81 -3.19 3.39
C MET A 108 -11.02 -3.70 2.61
N GLU A 109 -12.19 -3.86 3.23
CA GLU A 109 -13.43 -4.21 2.53
C GLU A 109 -13.71 -3.26 1.36
N GLN A 110 -13.51 -1.96 1.57
CA GLN A 110 -13.69 -0.95 0.52
C GLN A 110 -12.61 -1.06 -0.57
N LEU A 111 -11.34 -1.27 -0.20
CA LEU A 111 -10.26 -1.44 -1.17
C LEU A 111 -10.45 -2.67 -2.06
N TYR A 112 -10.99 -3.75 -1.51
CA TYR A 112 -11.26 -4.98 -2.24
C TYR A 112 -12.40 -4.87 -3.26
N MET A 113 -13.13 -3.74 -3.31
CA MET A 113 -13.99 -3.45 -4.45
C MET A 113 -13.20 -3.19 -5.74
N ILE A 114 -11.90 -2.86 -5.62
CA ILE A 114 -10.99 -2.59 -6.73
C ILE A 114 -9.87 -3.63 -6.79
N LEU A 115 -9.22 -3.90 -5.66
CA LEU A 115 -8.09 -4.82 -5.57
C LEU A 115 -8.54 -6.28 -5.66
N ASP A 116 -7.70 -7.09 -6.30
CA ASP A 116 -7.81 -8.54 -6.28
C ASP A 116 -7.37 -9.08 -4.90
N ARG A 117 -8.30 -9.71 -4.17
CA ARG A 117 -8.03 -10.27 -2.83
C ARG A 117 -6.92 -11.32 -2.86
N GLU A 118 -6.84 -12.14 -3.91
CA GLU A 118 -5.86 -13.24 -4.00
C GLU A 118 -4.45 -12.72 -4.29
N LYS A 119 -4.35 -11.52 -4.88
CA LYS A 119 -3.08 -10.84 -5.17
C LYS A 119 -2.79 -9.68 -4.22
N THR A 120 -3.42 -9.68 -3.04
CA THR A 120 -3.22 -8.65 -2.02
C THR A 120 -2.74 -9.28 -0.72
N GLU A 121 -1.55 -8.90 -0.28
CA GLU A 121 -1.06 -9.17 1.06
C GLU A 121 -1.39 -7.99 1.99
N VAL A 122 -1.88 -8.29 3.19
CA VAL A 122 -2.08 -7.29 4.24
C VAL A 122 -1.06 -7.54 5.35
N ARG A 123 -0.30 -6.51 5.72
CA ARG A 123 0.75 -6.58 6.74
C ARG A 123 0.53 -5.49 7.77
N TRP A 124 0.77 -5.81 9.04
CA TRP A 124 0.63 -4.87 10.15
C TRP A 124 1.99 -4.32 10.55
N GLN A 125 2.08 -3.01 10.71
CA GLN A 125 3.33 -2.34 11.08
C GLN A 125 3.91 -2.87 12.40
N SER A 126 3.03 -3.20 13.35
CA SER A 126 3.42 -3.80 14.63
C SER A 126 4.19 -5.12 14.50
N GLU A 127 4.04 -5.90 13.43
CA GLU A 127 4.71 -7.20 13.23
C GLU A 127 6.24 -7.12 13.33
N TRP A 128 6.79 -5.97 12.94
CA TRP A 128 8.23 -5.70 13.02
C TRP A 128 8.59 -4.66 14.08
N PHE A 129 7.80 -3.60 14.28
CA PHE A 129 8.17 -2.55 15.24
C PHE A 129 8.08 -2.98 16.72
N THR A 130 7.18 -3.91 17.09
CA THR A 130 7.16 -4.43 18.48
C THR A 130 8.41 -5.25 18.84
N LYS A 131 9.15 -5.72 17.83
CA LYS A 131 10.39 -6.49 18.00
C LYS A 131 11.64 -5.62 17.91
N MET A 132 11.50 -4.35 17.55
CA MET A 132 12.62 -3.42 17.47
C MET A 132 12.85 -2.82 18.85
N SER A 133 13.96 -3.21 19.48
CA SER A 133 14.51 -2.46 20.61
C SER A 133 15.08 -1.15 20.08
N LEU A 134 14.69 -0.02 20.68
CA LEU A 134 15.38 1.26 20.51
C LEU A 134 16.65 1.21 21.38
N GLU A 135 17.70 0.56 20.88
CA GLU A 135 19.06 0.71 21.41
C GLU A 135 19.83 1.78 20.64
#